data_AF-A0A5M3Q5H6-F1
#
_entry.id   AF-A0A5M3Q5H6-F1
#
_cell.length_a   1.000
_cell.length_b   1.000
_cell.length_c   1.000
_cell.angle_alpha   90.00
_cell.angle_beta   90.00
_cell.angle_gamma   90.00
#
_symmetry.space_group_name_H-M   'P 1'
#
loop_
_entity.id
_entity.type
_entity.pdbx_description
1 polymer ?
#
loop_
_entity_poly.entity_id
_entity_poly.type
_entity_poly.pdbx_seq_one_letter_code
_entity_poly.pdbx_strand_id
1 'polypeptide(L)'
;MPRHITVVYTIHDEAAAKDELEQLGQRYQAYDPENPPAIGISAMSNSNEMLRLEQIEKVVGSKYGDEAVDEIETILSRVSC
;
A
#
# COMPACT_ATOMS: atom_id res chain seq x y z
N MET A 1 5.95 -17.62 23.33
CA MET A 1 5.78 -16.22 22.86
C MET A 1 5.48 -16.27 21.38
N PRO A 2 4.39 -15.63 20.91
CA PRO A 2 4.18 -15.43 19.48
C PRO A 2 5.35 -14.64 18.89
N ARG A 3 5.80 -15.02 17.69
CA ARG A 3 6.82 -14.29 16.94
C ARG A 3 6.12 -13.55 15.80
N HIS A 4 6.25 -12.23 15.77
CA HIS A 4 5.73 -11.41 14.70
C HIS A 4 6.83 -11.16 13.67
N ILE A 5 6.52 -11.39 12.40
CA ILE A 5 7.41 -11.10 11.27
C ILE A 5 6.68 -10.08 10.39
N THR A 6 7.30 -8.93 10.16
CA THR A 6 6.83 -7.94 9.19
C THR A 6 7.47 -8.24 7.85
N VAL A 7 6.65 -8.46 6.83
CA VAL A 7 7.10 -8.68 5.44
C VAL A 7 6.66 -7.47 4.62
N VAL A 8 7.61 -6.85 3.93
CA VAL A 8 7.37 -5.74 2.99
C VAL A 8 7.78 -6.23 1.61
N TYR A 9 6.90 -6.12 0.63
CA TYR A 9 7.17 -6.48 -0.76
C TYR A 9 6.49 -5.46 -1.69
N THR A 10 7.10 -5.24 -2.85
CA THR A 10 6.56 -4.36 -3.90
C THR A 10 6.00 -5.22 -5.02
N ILE A 11 4.76 -4.93 -5.42
CA ILE A 11 4.13 -5.54 -6.60
C ILE A 11 4.31 -4.58 -7.76
N HIS A 12 4.97 -5.03 -8.84
CA HIS A 12 5.18 -4.22 -10.04
C HIS A 12 4.05 -4.36 -11.08
N ASP A 13 3.29 -5.45 -11.02
CA ASP A 13 2.13 -5.72 -11.87
C ASP A 13 0.95 -6.15 -10.99
N GLU A 14 0.11 -5.18 -10.63
CA GLU A 14 -1.07 -5.42 -9.78
C GLU A 14 -2.10 -6.32 -10.46
N ALA A 15 -2.18 -6.31 -11.80
CA ALA A 15 -3.13 -7.15 -12.52
C ALA A 15 -2.70 -8.62 -12.46
N ALA A 16 -1.40 -8.89 -12.56
CA ALA A 16 -0.85 -10.24 -12.43
C ALA A 16 -0.96 -10.80 -11.00
N ALA A 17 -0.91 -9.93 -9.99
CA ALA A 17 -0.96 -10.31 -8.57
C ALA A 17 -2.36 -10.16 -7.93
N LYS A 18 -3.39 -9.93 -8.74
CA LYS A 18 -4.75 -9.61 -8.27
C LYS A 18 -5.32 -10.71 -7.37
N ASP A 19 -5.19 -11.96 -7.79
CA ASP A 19 -5.74 -13.10 -7.05
C ASP A 19 -5.02 -13.29 -5.71
N GLU A 20 -3.69 -13.10 -5.65
CA GLU A 20 -2.96 -13.09 -4.39
C GLU A 20 -3.36 -11.92 -3.48
N LEU A 21 -3.53 -10.72 -4.03
CA LEU A 21 -3.98 -9.54 -3.28
C LEU A 21 -5.37 -9.74 -2.67
N GLU A 22 -6.30 -10.31 -3.42
CA GLU A 22 -7.64 -10.66 -2.92
C GLU A 22 -7.57 -11.68 -1.78
N GLN A 23 -6.74 -12.72 -1.92
CA GLN A 23 -6.54 -13.72 -0.85
C GLN A 23 -5.93 -13.11 0.42
N LEU A 24 -4.95 -12.21 0.27
CA LEU A 24 -4.35 -11.50 1.39
C LEU A 24 -5.37 -10.60 2.10
N GLY A 25 -6.20 -9.88 1.33
CA GLY A 25 -7.30 -9.08 1.85
C GLY A 25 -8.32 -9.92 2.64
N GLN A 26 -8.72 -11.08 2.12
CA GLN A 26 -9.61 -12.01 2.82
C GLN A 26 -9.00 -12.52 4.14
N ARG A 27 -7.70 -12.85 4.14
CA ARG A 27 -7.00 -13.30 5.35
C ARG A 27 -6.84 -12.19 6.39
N TYR A 28 -6.71 -10.94 5.96
CA TYR A 28 -6.74 -9.78 6.84
C TYR A 28 -8.12 -9.58 7.45
N GLN A 29 -9.20 -9.67 6.66
CA GLN A 29 -10.58 -9.55 7.16
C GLN A 29 -10.98 -10.68 8.12
N ALA A 30 -10.45 -11.88 7.91
CA ALA A 30 -10.71 -13.04 8.75
C ALA A 30 -9.86 -13.10 10.03
N TYR A 31 -9.00 -12.10 10.28
CA TYR A 31 -8.14 -12.08 11.46
C TYR A 31 -8.95 -11.75 12.72
N ASP A 32 -9.10 -12.72 13.61
CA ASP A 32 -9.70 -12.55 14.94
C ASP A 32 -8.59 -12.31 15.99
N PRO A 33 -8.50 -11.12 16.61
CA PRO A 33 -7.49 -10.86 17.64
C PRO A 33 -7.71 -11.63 18.94
N GLU A 34 -8.94 -12.05 19.24
CA GLU A 34 -9.28 -12.83 20.44
C GLU A 34 -8.99 -14.32 20.24
N ASN A 35 -9.02 -14.80 18.99
CA ASN A 35 -8.66 -16.17 18.59
C ASN A 35 -7.77 -16.16 17.33
N PRO A 36 -6.50 -15.72 17.43
CA PRO A 36 -5.66 -15.52 16.26
C PRO A 36 -5.32 -16.86 15.59
N PRO A 37 -5.38 -16.93 14.25
CA PRO A 37 -4.96 -18.12 13.52
C PRO A 37 -3.46 -18.36 13.69
N ALA A 38 -3.01 -19.60 13.48
CA ALA A 38 -1.59 -19.95 13.54
C ALA A 38 -0.72 -19.12 12.57
N ILE A 39 -1.28 -18.72 11.41
CA ILE A 39 -0.67 -17.79 10.45
C ILE A 39 -1.76 -16.84 9.94
N GLY A 40 -1.70 -15.58 10.33
CA GLY A 40 -2.68 -14.54 9.95
C GLY A 40 -2.02 -13.23 9.53
N ILE A 41 -2.82 -12.36 8.92
CA ILE A 41 -2.42 -11.00 8.57
C ILE A 41 -3.17 -10.07 9.51
N SER A 42 -2.46 -9.48 10.46
CA SER A 42 -3.06 -8.57 11.44
C SER A 42 -3.02 -7.10 11.01
N ALA A 43 -2.29 -6.78 9.94
CA ALA A 43 -2.17 -5.45 9.38
C ALA A 43 -1.87 -5.52 7.88
N MET A 44 -2.54 -4.68 7.09
CA MET A 44 -2.31 -4.52 5.65
C MET A 44 -2.35 -3.03 5.33
N SER A 45 -1.42 -2.57 4.48
CA SER A 45 -1.39 -1.20 3.97
C SER A 45 -1.74 -1.22 2.49
N ASN A 46 -2.91 -0.68 2.14
CA ASN A 46 -3.33 -0.52 0.75
C ASN A 46 -2.80 0.79 0.13
N SER A 47 -2.20 1.64 0.95
CA SER A 47 -1.59 2.85 0.49
C SER A 47 -0.28 2.50 -0.20
N ASN A 48 -0.29 2.56 -1.53
CA ASN A 48 0.85 2.48 -2.43
C ASN A 48 1.84 3.65 -2.17
N GLU A 49 2.22 3.90 -0.92
CA GLU A 49 2.97 5.08 -0.46
C GLU A 49 4.34 5.15 -1.12
N MET A 50 4.98 4.00 -1.39
CA MET A 50 6.22 3.95 -2.15
C MET A 50 6.03 4.44 -3.59
N LEU A 51 5.00 3.96 -4.30
CA LEU A 51 4.69 4.42 -5.64
C LEU A 51 4.30 5.91 -5.65
N ARG A 52 3.57 6.39 -4.63
CA ARG A 52 3.23 7.80 -4.48
C ARG A 52 4.47 8.65 -4.27
N LEU A 53 5.40 8.19 -3.45
CA LEU A 53 6.69 8.85 -3.25
C LEU A 53 7.47 8.92 -4.58
N GLU A 54 7.56 7.82 -5.32
CA GLU A 54 8.20 7.78 -6.65
C GLU A 54 7.55 8.77 -7.63
N GLN A 55 6.22 8.88 -7.62
CA GLN A 55 5.49 9.85 -8.44
C GLN A 55 5.80 11.28 -8.03
N ILE A 56 5.84 11.58 -6.74
CA ILE A 56 6.19 12.90 -6.21
C ILE A 56 7.63 13.26 -6.60
N GLU A 57 8.58 12.35 -6.42
CA GLU A 57 9.98 12.55 -6.80
C GLU A 57 10.13 12.85 -8.30
N LYS A 58 9.36 12.16 -9.15
CA LYS A 58 9.32 12.43 -10.59
C LYS A 58 8.79 13.82 -10.92
N VAL A 59 7.74 14.27 -10.24
CA VAL A 59 7.19 15.63 -10.42
C VAL A 59 8.21 16.68 -9.98
N VAL A 60 8.81 16.53 -8.80
CA VAL A 60 9.86 17.43 -8.29
C VAL A 60 11.07 17.50 -9.23
N GLY A 61 11.43 16.37 -9.86
CA GLY A 61 12.54 16.32 -10.81
C GLY A 61 12.24 16.90 -12.20
N SER A 62 10.98 17.15 -12.55
CA SER A 62 10.57 17.54 -13.91
C SER A 62 9.74 18.84 -14.01
N LYS A 63 9.18 19.33 -12.91
CA LYS A 63 8.35 20.54 -12.85
C LYS A 63 8.79 21.47 -11.73
N TYR A 64 8.42 22.74 -11.82
CA TYR A 64 8.77 23.79 -10.84
C TYR A 64 7.60 24.73 -10.58
N GLY A 65 7.59 25.36 -9.42
CA GLY A 65 6.57 26.34 -9.04
C GLY A 65 5.18 25.72 -8.86
N ASP A 66 4.14 26.51 -9.09
CA ASP A 66 2.75 26.16 -8.79
C ASP A 66 2.28 24.88 -9.53
N GLU A 67 2.78 24.64 -10.75
CA GLU A 67 2.46 23.41 -11.50
C GLU A 67 2.94 22.12 -10.83
N ALA A 68 4.08 22.17 -10.13
CA ALA A 68 4.57 21.02 -9.36
C ALA A 68 3.74 20.81 -8.10
N VAL A 69 3.31 21.90 -7.46
CA VAL A 69 2.49 21.87 -6.24
C VAL A 69 1.12 21.26 -6.53
N ASP A 70 0.42 21.73 -7.57
CA ASP A 70 -0.92 21.25 -7.95
C ASP A 70 -0.94 19.74 -8.27
N GLU A 71 0.10 19.24 -8.94
CA GLU A 71 0.19 17.82 -9.28
C GLU A 71 0.55 16.95 -8.06
N ILE A 72 1.41 17.43 -7.16
CA ILE A 72 1.69 16.76 -5.89
C ILE A 72 0.43 16.69 -5.03
N GLU A 73 -0.36 17.78 -4.92
CA GLU A 73 -1.64 17.77 -4.23
C GLU A 73 -2.63 16.78 -4.85
N THR A 74 -2.64 16.65 -6.18
CA THR A 74 -3.43 15.64 -6.89
C THR A 74 -2.99 14.22 -6.54
N ILE A 75 -1.68 13.94 -6.45
CA ILE A 75 -1.16 12.62 -6.05
C ILE A 75 -1.55 12.30 -4.60
N LEU A 76 -1.45 13.29 -3.69
CA LEU A 76 -1.76 13.15 -2.27
C LEU A 76 -3.26 13.02 -1.98
N SER A 77 -4.13 13.56 -2.83
CA SER A 77 -5.60 13.49 -2.68
C SER A 77 -6.25 12.21 -3.25
N ARG A 78 -5.52 11.38 -4.00
CA ARG A 78 -6.00 10.09 -4.54
C ARG A 78 -6.35 9.01 -3.50
N VAL A 79 -6.32 9.31 -2.21
CA VAL A 79 -6.84 8.41 -1.18
C VAL A 79 -8.37 8.46 -1.23
N SER A 80 -8.99 7.50 -1.90
CA SER A 80 -10.41 7.20 -1.71
C SER A 80 -10.50 5.83 -1.01
N CYS A 81 -11.18 5.83 0.13
CA CYS A 81 -11.45 4.68 0.98
C CYS A 81 -12.05 3.48 0.24
#